data_AF-M3DGZ9-F1
#
_entry.id   AF-M3DGZ9-F1
#
_cell.length_a   1.000
_cell.length_b   1.000
_cell.length_c   1.000
_cell.angle_alpha   90.00
_cell.angle_beta   90.00
_cell.angle_gamma   90.00
#
_symmetry.space_group_name_H-M   'P 1'
#
loop_
_entity.id
_entity.type
_entity.pdbx_description
1 polymer ?
#
loop_
_entity_poly.entity_id
_entity_poly.type
_entity_poly.pdbx_seq_one_letter_code
_entity_poly.pdbx_strand_id
1 'polypeptide(L)'
;MWNGTVRVSAGGVMRQINTSRVSRWDQHGREHTVRVQRTGVQRTIRCDTCGWRRGAQFLPWLKAEEHLAEAHQATVNPAGS
;
A
#
# COMPACT_ATOMS: atom_id res chain seq x y z
N MET A 1 -0.22 -12.97 15.03
CA MET A 1 -1.68 -12.84 14.78
C MET A 1 -1.90 -11.60 13.94
N TRP A 2 -2.02 -11.77 12.62
CA TRP A 2 -2.32 -10.71 11.66
C TRP A 2 -3.84 -10.70 11.42
N ASN A 3 -4.58 -9.74 11.99
CA ASN A 3 -6.02 -9.59 11.72
C ASN A 3 -6.27 -8.38 10.81
N GLY A 4 -6.01 -8.57 9.52
CA GLY A 4 -6.41 -7.62 8.49
C GLY A 4 -7.86 -7.86 8.07
N THR A 5 -8.79 -7.00 8.50
CA THR A 5 -10.15 -7.06 7.95
C THR A 5 -10.17 -6.36 6.59
N VAL A 6 -9.89 -7.14 5.56
CA VAL A 6 -10.25 -6.81 4.18
C VAL A 6 -11.77 -6.70 4.12
N ARG A 7 -12.32 -5.49 4.00
CA ARG A 7 -13.75 -5.33 3.69
C ARG A 7 -13.98 -5.71 2.23
N VAL A 8 -14.60 -6.87 2.01
CA VAL A 8 -15.11 -7.32 0.71
C VAL A 8 -16.63 -7.13 0.75
N SER A 9 -17.14 -6.12 0.04
CA SER A 9 -18.59 -5.92 -0.14
C SER A 9 -19.11 -6.93 -1.16
N ALA A 10 -20.17 -7.66 -0.80
CA ALA A 10 -20.77 -8.72 -1.60
C ALA A 10 -21.69 -8.17 -2.70
N GLY A 11 -21.59 -8.76 -3.91
CA GLY A 11 -22.59 -8.65 -4.99
C GLY A 11 -22.06 -8.16 -6.34
N GLY A 12 -21.71 -9.09 -7.23
CA GLY A 12 -21.61 -8.85 -8.68
C GLY A 12 -20.20 -8.64 -9.25
N VAL A 13 -19.79 -9.58 -10.12
CA VAL A 13 -18.61 -9.56 -11.02
C VAL A 13 -17.25 -9.73 -10.32
N MET A 14 -16.53 -10.81 -10.66
CA MET A 14 -15.11 -10.99 -10.36
C MET A 14 -14.29 -9.89 -11.05
N ARG A 15 -14.22 -8.68 -10.47
CA ARG A 15 -13.20 -7.69 -10.82
C ARG A 15 -11.89 -8.22 -10.26
N GLN A 16 -10.97 -8.66 -11.13
CA GLN A 16 -9.60 -8.95 -10.72
C GLN A 16 -9.04 -7.73 -9.97
N ILE A 17 -8.96 -7.83 -8.64
CA ILE A 17 -8.42 -6.80 -7.76
C ILE A 17 -6.89 -6.87 -7.87
N ASN A 18 -6.34 -6.49 -9.01
CA ASN A 18 -4.90 -6.48 -9.26
C ASN A 18 -4.19 -5.32 -8.54
N THR A 19 -4.91 -4.52 -7.75
CA THR A 19 -4.41 -3.32 -7.09
C THR A 19 -4.68 -3.36 -5.58
N SER A 20 -3.66 -3.13 -4.78
CA SER A 20 -3.73 -2.92 -3.33
C SER A 20 -3.11 -1.58 -2.97
N ARG A 21 -3.41 -1.05 -1.77
CA ARG A 21 -2.81 0.19 -1.27
C ARG A 21 -2.31 0.02 0.16
N VAL A 22 -1.22 0.71 0.48
CA VAL A 22 -0.67 0.86 1.82
C VAL A 22 -0.68 2.34 2.16
N SER A 23 -1.34 2.71 3.25
CA SER A 23 -1.39 4.09 3.73
C SER A 23 -0.77 4.17 5.12
N ARG A 24 -0.03 5.25 5.38
CA ARG A 24 0.48 5.62 6.70
C ARG A 24 0.47 7.14 6.85
N TRP A 25 0.47 7.61 8.08
CA TRP A 25 0.52 9.04 8.39
C TRP A 25 1.91 9.40 8.88
N ASP A 26 2.39 10.57 8.47
CA ASP A 26 3.58 11.17 9.08
C ASP A 26 3.24 11.85 10.41
N GLN A 27 4.27 12.27 11.13
CA GLN A 27 4.12 12.99 12.41
C GLN A 27 3.34 14.31 12.31
N HIS A 28 3.17 14.84 11.09
CA HIS A 28 2.42 16.06 10.81
C HIS A 28 0.94 15.78 10.48
N GLY A 29 0.53 14.51 10.53
CA GLY A 29 -0.84 14.08 10.22
C GLY A 29 -1.15 14.02 8.72
N ARG A 30 -0.14 14.08 7.85
CA ARG A 30 -0.35 13.94 6.40
C ARG A 30 -0.39 12.46 6.04
N GLU A 31 -1.43 12.06 5.31
CA GLU A 31 -1.52 10.71 4.77
C GLU A 31 -0.60 10.55 3.56
N HIS A 32 0.16 9.47 3.56
CA HIS A 32 0.97 9.02 2.44
C HIS A 32 0.48 7.65 1.99
N THR A 33 0.25 7.51 0.69
CA THR A 33 -0.31 6.29 0.09
C THR A 33 0.59 5.72 -0.98
N VAL A 34 0.84 4.42 -0.90
CA VAL A 34 1.53 3.65 -1.92
C VAL A 34 0.58 2.62 -2.54
N ARG A 35 0.42 2.68 -3.86
CA ARG A 35 -0.32 1.69 -4.65
C ARG A 35 0.59 0.57 -5.12
N VAL A 36 0.13 -0.66 -4.96
CA VAL A 36 0.77 -1.88 -5.45
C VAL A 36 -0.12 -2.46 -6.54
N GLN A 37 0.38 -2.56 -7.77
CA GLN A 37 -0.36 -3.02 -8.93
C GLN A 37 0.31 -4.27 -9.51
N ARG A 38 -0.45 -5.32 -9.79
CA ARG A 38 0.06 -6.52 -10.48
C ARG A 38 0.28 -6.22 -11.95
N THR A 39 1.48 -6.47 -12.44
CA THR A 39 1.85 -6.31 -13.85
C THR A 39 2.61 -7.57 -14.29
N GLY A 40 1.88 -8.57 -14.79
CA GLY A 40 2.45 -9.87 -15.12
C GLY A 40 2.96 -10.62 -13.88
N VAL A 41 4.24 -11.03 -13.92
CA VAL A 41 4.93 -11.77 -12.84
C VAL A 41 5.47 -10.87 -11.73
N GLN A 42 5.57 -9.56 -11.97
CA GLN A 42 6.03 -8.58 -10.97
C GLN A 42 4.86 -7.71 -10.49
N ARG A 43 5.06 -7.02 -9.37
CA ARG A 43 4.18 -5.93 -8.95
C ARG A 43 4.90 -4.60 -9.09
N THR A 44 4.21 -3.62 -9.68
CA THR A 44 4.63 -2.24 -9.66
C THR A 44 4.16 -1.60 -8.36
N ILE A 45 5.07 -1.00 -7.61
CA ILE A 45 4.81 -0.17 -6.45
C ILE A 45 4.92 1.28 -6.89
N ARG A 46 3.97 2.13 -6.51
CA ARG A 46 3.97 3.56 -6.81
C ARG A 46 3.50 4.37 -5.60
N CYS A 47 4.27 5.36 -5.16
CA CYS A 47 3.82 6.35 -4.20
C CYS A 47 2.99 7.41 -4.90
N ASP A 48 1.77 7.64 -4.40
CA ASP A 48 0.89 8.69 -4.92
C ASP A 48 1.30 10.08 -4.44
N THR A 49 2.02 10.18 -3.32
CA THR A 49 2.47 11.46 -2.76
C THR A 49 3.65 12.04 -3.54
N CYS A 50 4.70 11.24 -3.78
CA CYS A 50 5.95 11.73 -4.37
C CYS A 50 6.25 11.18 -5.77
N GLY A 51 5.38 10.32 -6.31
CA GLY A 51 5.55 9.73 -7.65
C GLY A 51 6.60 8.63 -7.74
N TRP A 52 7.28 8.29 -6.64
CA TRP A 52 8.24 7.18 -6.60
C TRP A 52 7.64 5.89 -7.16
N ARG A 53 8.41 5.13 -7.94
CA ARG A 53 7.94 3.90 -8.60
C ARG A 53 9.03 2.83 -8.58
N ARG A 54 8.65 1.58 -8.32
CA ARG A 54 9.56 0.43 -8.35
C ARG A 54 8.86 -0.88 -8.75
N GLY A 55 9.52 -1.73 -9.52
CA GLY A 55 9.10 -3.12 -9.71
C GLY A 55 9.57 -4.02 -8.56
N ALA A 56 8.70 -4.89 -8.06
CA ALA A 56 8.99 -5.82 -6.98
C ALA A 56 8.39 -7.20 -7.27
N GLN A 57 9.24 -8.21 -7.29
CA GLN A 57 8.84 -9.61 -7.41
C GLN A 57 8.50 -10.21 -6.04
N PHE A 58 9.27 -9.84 -5.02
CA PHE A 58 9.09 -10.31 -3.64
C PHE A 58 8.78 -9.15 -2.70
N LEU A 59 7.91 -9.45 -1.73
CA LEU A 59 7.53 -8.56 -0.63
C LEU A 59 7.12 -7.13 -1.06
N PRO A 60 6.22 -6.96 -2.04
CA PRO A 60 5.88 -5.62 -2.54
C PRO A 60 5.18 -4.73 -1.51
N TRP A 61 4.49 -5.28 -0.52
CA TRP A 61 3.89 -4.50 0.57
C TRP A 61 4.92 -4.03 1.60
N LEU A 62 5.89 -4.89 1.97
CA LEU A 62 6.97 -4.48 2.86
C LEU A 62 7.76 -3.31 2.25
N LYS A 63 8.11 -3.41 0.96
CA LYS A 63 8.80 -2.34 0.24
C LYS A 63 7.99 -1.04 0.16
N ALA A 64 6.66 -1.13 0.16
CA ALA A 64 5.80 0.04 0.22
C ALA A 64 5.87 0.70 1.61
N GLU A 65 5.86 -0.09 2.68
CA GLU A 65 5.99 0.40 4.06
C GLU A 65 7.37 0.99 4.35
N GLU A 66 8.44 0.34 3.88
CA GLU A 66 9.81 0.86 3.96
C GLU A 66 9.91 2.24 3.31
N HIS A 67 9.36 2.40 2.10
CA HIS A 67 9.35 3.70 1.42
C HIS A 67 8.60 4.77 2.23
N LEU A 68 7.43 4.42 2.81
CA LEU A 68 6.66 5.34 3.65
C LEU A 68 7.46 5.77 4.89
N ALA A 69 8.15 4.85 5.54
CA ALA A 69 8.98 5.15 6.71
C ALA A 69 10.21 6.00 6.34
N GLU A 70 10.95 5.61 5.31
CA GLU A 70 12.23 6.23 4.97
C GLU A 70 12.08 7.58 4.26
N ALA A 71 11.19 7.68 3.27
CA ALA A 71 11.06 8.88 2.44
C ALA A 71 10.09 9.91 3.03
N HIS A 72 9.13 9.46 3.85
CA HIS A 72 8.04 10.29 4.33
C HIS A 72 7.90 10.33 5.85
N GLN A 73 8.71 9.54 6.59
CA GLN A 73 8.55 9.37 8.04
C GLN A 73 7.10 9.00 8.41
N ALA A 74 6.42 8.31 7.49
CA ALA A 74 5.02 7.93 7.61
C ALA A 74 4.94 6.56 8.29
N THR A 75 5.03 6.58 9.63
CA THR A 75 5.09 5.37 10.47
C THR A 75 3.80 5.12 11.25
N VAL A 76 2.92 6.13 11.36
CA VAL A 76 1.68 6.01 12.12
C VAL A 76 0.67 5.20 11.30
N ASN A 77 0.16 4.12 11.89
CA ASN A 77 -0.90 3.32 11.29
C ASN A 77 -2.28 3.83 11.77
N PRO A 78 -3.14 4.35 10.87
CA PRO A 78 -4.44 4.89 11.25
C PRO A 78 -5.43 3.82 11.74
N ALA A 79 -5.13 2.52 11.57
CA ALA A 79 -5.96 1.42 12.08
C ALA A 79 -5.73 1.08 13.57
N GLY A 80 -4.94 1.89 14.28
CA GLY A 80 -4.52 1.67 15.68
C GLY A 80 -5.27 2.52 16.71
N SER A 81 -6.54 2.88 16.47
CA SER A 81 -7.42 3.51 17.46
C SER A 81 -8.56 2.58 17.87
#